data_AF-A0A7V0IFR9-F1
#
_entry.id   AF-A0A7V0IFR9-F1
#
_cell.length_a   1.000
_cell.length_b   1.000
_cell.length_c   1.000
_cell.angle_alpha   90.00
_cell.angle_beta   90.00
_cell.angle_gamma   90.00
#
_symmetry.space_group_name_H-M   'P 1'
#
loop_
_entity.id
_entity.type
_entity.pdbx_description
1 polymer ?
#
loop_
_entity_poly.entity_id
_entity_poly.type
_entity_poly.pdbx_seq_one_letter_code
_entity_poly.pdbx_strand_id
1 'polypeptide(L)'
;MRRILYVLVGLVVSGLLAQSLPVDKLNQNGFKVTDMSFIYRGVRYPMKRTLDGEFAIDLGCRIDTGAVDIVFVVDNTGSMSGTISGVRSNINGFISELDSRGYDYRLGGVEYGDCVGPCFDIGGDMRREYDSTSAIFGAQMTSQFWGDFQNWVNAILASGGNDAPENALCAIEAAMNDYDWRPDALHILIFFTDASYYERGMYGCDGYCAYRDEDVANDILSGGFVLFASTSDPVMDDWDGCDVGSATATNWYRNTAISSGGSWYSLGTSWSVIFDDVVALIDTFEVVNLCVTNNTGTTINPATATIYPGACISVLSSNPQTYGPWYPGEEHCFVWRISTIEGCTGIDACFTATISGGGYADTVAGCVFLEDCACPGPEAEPICPPCDYPFTACPYQEITIRLWDEDSWVNTSTITLNVNGTDYHFPDHLSYAGDILTFTPTEPWTHGSTVHYTLSGATDGMGCPMVSTIDCGFIVDLMPPQITNWQPPCGIELGDSLNISFDISDDVSGINLPNTYFTVNGTMYTGASPFVTYTGDYGSGTYQLSGSLEDFGLASACSVV
;
A
#
# COMPACT_ATOMS: atom_id res chain seq x y z
N MET A 1 -38.94 -42.24 8.18
CA MET A 1 -38.11 -42.12 6.95
C MET A 1 -37.64 -40.68 6.83
N ARG A 2 -36.34 -40.43 7.07
CA ARG A 2 -35.43 -39.56 6.29
C ARG A 2 -34.15 -39.43 7.09
N ARG A 3 -33.10 -40.08 6.60
CA ARG A 3 -31.71 -39.99 7.08
C ARG A 3 -31.09 -38.75 6.42
N ILE A 4 -30.48 -37.89 7.22
CA ILE A 4 -29.67 -36.76 6.75
C ILE A 4 -28.27 -37.30 6.48
N LEU A 5 -27.79 -37.07 5.26
CA LEU A 5 -26.50 -37.49 4.73
C LEU A 5 -25.53 -36.31 4.93
N TYR A 6 -24.45 -36.51 5.69
CA TYR A 6 -23.34 -35.58 5.76
C TYR A 6 -22.55 -35.66 4.45
N VAL A 7 -22.48 -34.55 3.71
CA VAL A 7 -21.60 -34.41 2.53
C VAL A 7 -20.31 -33.75 3.02
N LEU A 8 -19.22 -34.52 3.03
CA LEU A 8 -17.86 -33.99 3.08
C LEU A 8 -17.66 -33.14 1.81
N VAL A 9 -17.51 -31.83 1.95
CA VAL A 9 -16.91 -30.99 0.90
C VAL A 9 -15.41 -31.14 1.05
N GLY A 10 -14.84 -32.09 0.31
CA GLY A 10 -13.39 -32.13 0.11
C GLY A 10 -13.00 -30.91 -0.71
N LEU A 11 -12.17 -30.04 -0.12
CA LEU A 11 -11.48 -28.97 -0.83
C LEU A 11 -10.58 -29.64 -1.88
N VAL A 12 -11.05 -29.68 -3.12
CA VAL A 12 -10.19 -30.02 -4.25
C VAL A 12 -9.32 -28.79 -4.47
N VAL A 13 -8.06 -28.87 -4.02
CA VAL A 13 -6.99 -28.04 -4.56
C VAL A 13 -6.92 -28.40 -6.04
N SER A 14 -7.66 -27.67 -6.87
CA SER A 14 -7.59 -27.78 -8.31
C SER A 14 -6.19 -27.32 -8.69
N GLY A 15 -5.33 -28.27 -9.03
CA GLY A 15 -4.08 -27.96 -9.72
C GLY A 15 -4.41 -27.05 -10.91
N LEU A 16 -3.84 -25.85 -10.89
CA LEU A 16 -3.83 -24.98 -12.05
C LEU A 16 -3.31 -25.83 -13.22
N LEU A 17 -4.17 -26.04 -14.21
CA LEU A 17 -3.71 -26.41 -15.53
C LEU A 17 -2.80 -25.27 -15.98
N ALA A 18 -1.49 -25.47 -15.91
CA ALA A 18 -0.49 -24.57 -16.45
C ALA A 18 -0.76 -24.42 -17.95
N GLN A 19 -1.46 -23.36 -18.33
CA GLN A 19 -1.42 -22.85 -19.69
C GLN A 19 -0.05 -22.21 -19.85
N SER A 20 0.89 -22.93 -20.47
CA SER A 20 2.19 -22.39 -20.85
C SER A 20 1.99 -21.20 -21.79
N LEU A 21 2.74 -20.11 -21.62
CA LEU A 21 2.72 -19.03 -22.59
C LEU A 21 3.17 -19.58 -23.95
N PRO A 22 2.54 -19.15 -25.07
CA PRO A 22 3.02 -19.50 -26.38
C PRO A 22 4.38 -18.82 -26.64
N VAL A 23 5.47 -19.51 -26.33
CA VAL A 23 6.81 -19.13 -26.78
C VAL A 23 6.93 -19.61 -28.23
N ASP A 24 6.58 -18.74 -29.17
CA ASP A 24 6.77 -19.04 -30.59
C ASP A 24 8.28 -19.21 -30.87
N LYS A 25 8.69 -20.46 -31.10
CA LYS A 25 10.04 -20.86 -31.50
C LYS A 25 10.37 -20.41 -32.92
N LEU A 26 10.39 -19.11 -33.20
CA LEU A 26 10.96 -18.57 -34.43
C LEU A 26 12.46 -18.32 -34.25
N ASN A 27 13.20 -19.30 -33.70
CA ASN A 27 14.64 -19.23 -33.48
C ASN A 27 15.41 -19.30 -34.81
N GLN A 28 15.61 -18.16 -35.47
CA GLN A 28 16.95 -17.91 -35.98
C GLN A 28 17.67 -17.22 -34.82
N ASN A 29 18.34 -18.00 -33.95
CA ASN A 29 19.02 -17.61 -32.69
C ASN A 29 20.07 -16.49 -32.88
N GLY A 30 19.63 -15.33 -33.32
CA GLY A 30 20.43 -14.18 -33.67
C GLY A 30 20.51 -13.19 -32.51
N PHE A 31 19.53 -13.21 -31.61
CA PHE A 31 19.48 -12.35 -30.45
C PHE A 31 19.55 -13.19 -29.18
N LYS A 32 20.50 -12.87 -28.30
CA LYS A 32 20.67 -13.58 -27.04
C LYS A 32 20.22 -12.68 -25.90
N VAL A 33 19.12 -13.05 -25.22
CA VAL A 33 18.75 -12.40 -23.95
C VAL A 33 19.85 -12.68 -22.93
N THR A 34 20.48 -11.62 -22.42
CA THR A 34 21.56 -11.67 -21.43
C THR A 34 21.06 -11.38 -20.04
N ASP A 35 20.10 -10.47 -19.92
CA ASP A 35 19.51 -10.05 -18.65
C ASP A 35 18.05 -9.63 -18.83
N MET A 36 17.25 -9.89 -17.81
CA MET A 36 15.87 -9.42 -17.72
C MET A 36 15.59 -9.01 -16.28
N SER A 37 15.07 -7.81 -16.09
CA SER A 37 14.76 -7.29 -14.76
C SER A 37 13.47 -6.48 -14.77
N PHE A 38 12.84 -6.47 -13.60
CA PHE A 38 11.73 -5.58 -13.30
C PHE A 38 12.21 -4.54 -12.31
N ILE A 39 12.01 -3.27 -12.61
CA ILE A 39 12.30 -2.17 -11.70
C ILE A 39 10.96 -1.76 -11.10
N TYR A 40 10.80 -1.95 -9.79
CA TYR A 40 9.61 -1.55 -9.04
C TYR A 40 10.01 -0.46 -8.05
N ARG A 41 9.38 0.71 -8.17
CA ARG A 41 9.69 1.91 -7.39
C ARG A 41 11.17 2.31 -7.43
N GLY A 42 11.91 1.90 -8.47
CA GLY A 42 13.35 2.16 -8.57
C GLY A 42 14.25 1.14 -7.88
N VAL A 43 13.72 0.02 -7.36
CA VAL A 43 14.55 -1.14 -7.03
C VAL A 43 14.61 -2.05 -8.24
N ARG A 44 15.82 -2.35 -8.73
CA ARG A 44 16.01 -3.37 -9.75
C ARG A 44 15.88 -4.77 -9.16
N TYR A 45 14.99 -5.55 -9.75
CA TYR A 45 14.81 -6.94 -9.42
C TYR A 45 15.13 -7.86 -10.61
N PRO A 46 16.17 -8.71 -10.49
CA PRO A 46 16.48 -9.69 -11.52
C PRO A 46 15.35 -10.72 -11.64
N MET A 47 14.82 -10.91 -12.84
CA MET A 47 13.86 -11.98 -13.08
C MET A 47 14.58 -13.33 -13.17
N LYS A 48 13.98 -14.37 -12.59
CA LYS A 48 14.54 -15.73 -12.57
C LYS A 48 13.95 -16.54 -13.72
N ARG A 49 14.81 -17.23 -14.48
CA ARG A 49 14.37 -18.16 -15.51
C ARG A 49 13.67 -19.38 -14.88
N THR A 50 12.48 -19.72 -15.35
CA THR A 50 11.67 -20.86 -14.92
C THR A 50 11.94 -22.10 -15.79
N LEU A 51 11.33 -23.24 -15.43
CA LEU A 51 11.53 -24.52 -16.13
C LEU A 51 10.99 -24.51 -17.58
N ASP A 52 10.05 -23.62 -17.90
CA ASP A 52 9.40 -23.54 -19.20
C ASP A 52 10.09 -22.53 -20.15
N GLY A 53 11.21 -21.93 -19.72
CA GLY A 53 11.97 -20.95 -20.51
C GLY A 53 11.48 -19.50 -20.36
N GLU A 54 10.48 -19.29 -19.52
CA GLU A 54 9.95 -17.97 -19.14
C GLU A 54 10.80 -17.35 -18.02
N PHE A 55 10.71 -16.04 -17.84
CA PHE A 55 11.29 -15.34 -16.71
C PHE A 55 10.18 -14.94 -15.74
N ALA A 56 10.40 -15.10 -14.44
CA ALA A 56 9.43 -14.70 -13.44
C ALA A 56 10.12 -14.03 -12.28
N ILE A 57 9.40 -13.09 -11.68
CA ILE A 57 9.69 -12.60 -10.35
C ILE A 57 8.44 -12.63 -9.50
N ASP A 58 8.65 -13.07 -8.26
CA ASP A 58 7.68 -12.98 -7.19
C ASP A 58 8.09 -11.80 -6.29
N LEU A 59 7.33 -10.72 -6.39
CA LEU A 59 7.43 -9.57 -5.51
C LEU A 59 6.43 -9.81 -4.38
N GLY A 60 6.90 -10.50 -3.33
CA GLY A 60 6.16 -10.59 -2.07
C GLY A 60 6.02 -9.21 -1.42
N CYS A 61 5.34 -9.14 -0.28
CA CYS A 61 5.17 -7.90 0.49
C CYS A 61 6.50 -7.20 0.77
N ARG A 62 6.77 -6.13 0.02
CA ARG A 62 8.03 -5.41 0.06
C ARG A 62 7.74 -3.92 0.16
N ILE A 63 8.21 -3.33 1.26
CA ILE A 63 8.08 -1.90 1.59
C ILE A 63 9.28 -1.09 1.08
N ASP A 64 10.15 -1.67 0.26
CA ASP A 64 11.26 -0.94 -0.32
C ASP A 64 10.73 0.04 -1.37
N THR A 65 10.86 1.32 -1.04
CA THR A 65 10.38 2.43 -1.88
C THR A 65 11.34 2.75 -3.02
N GLY A 66 12.51 2.11 -3.07
CA GLY A 66 13.43 2.07 -4.21
C GLY A 66 14.16 3.36 -4.57
N ALA A 67 15.00 3.27 -5.60
CA ALA A 67 15.98 4.28 -5.93
C ALA A 67 15.47 5.28 -6.98
N VAL A 68 15.57 6.57 -6.67
CA VAL A 68 15.17 7.65 -7.57
C VAL A 68 16.31 8.66 -7.70
N ASP A 69 16.62 9.05 -8.92
CA ASP A 69 17.55 10.13 -9.21
C ASP A 69 16.77 11.29 -9.81
N ILE A 70 17.00 12.51 -9.33
CA ILE A 70 16.23 13.70 -9.73
C ILE A 70 17.19 14.82 -10.09
N VAL A 71 17.13 15.32 -11.31
CA VAL A 71 17.87 16.53 -11.72
C VAL A 71 16.91 17.69 -11.89
N PHE A 72 17.19 18.79 -11.20
CA PHE A 72 16.49 20.05 -11.36
C PHE A 72 17.13 20.84 -12.51
N VAL A 73 16.35 21.14 -13.55
CA VAL A 73 16.74 21.94 -14.70
C VAL A 73 16.11 23.33 -14.55
N VAL A 74 16.94 24.28 -14.12
CA VAL A 74 16.56 25.56 -13.55
C VAL A 74 16.92 26.68 -14.51
N ASP A 75 15.90 27.30 -15.10
CA ASP A 75 16.04 28.63 -15.68
C ASP A 75 16.30 29.63 -14.54
N ASN A 76 17.50 30.22 -14.53
CA ASN A 76 17.94 31.16 -13.49
C ASN A 76 17.96 32.62 -13.94
N THR A 77 17.21 32.94 -14.98
CA THR A 77 17.03 34.31 -15.45
C THR A 77 16.25 35.17 -14.47
N GLY A 78 16.32 36.49 -14.61
CA GLY A 78 15.68 37.44 -13.69
C GLY A 78 14.16 37.27 -13.56
N SER A 79 13.49 36.87 -14.65
CA SER A 79 12.03 36.63 -14.70
C SER A 79 11.63 35.46 -13.79
N MET A 80 12.51 34.48 -13.61
CA MET A 80 12.27 33.26 -12.84
C MET A 80 12.45 33.41 -11.32
N SER A 81 12.74 34.63 -10.84
CA SER A 81 12.97 34.91 -9.41
C SER A 81 11.86 34.42 -8.47
N GLY A 82 10.59 34.61 -8.87
CA GLY A 82 9.44 34.13 -8.10
C GLY A 82 9.35 32.59 -8.06
N THR A 83 9.59 31.95 -9.20
CA THR A 83 9.59 30.50 -9.36
C THR A 83 10.68 29.85 -8.50
N ILE A 84 11.91 30.37 -8.55
CA ILE A 84 13.05 29.91 -7.73
C ILE A 84 12.76 30.08 -6.22
N SER A 85 12.15 31.19 -5.83
CA SER A 85 11.71 31.39 -4.44
C SER A 85 10.68 30.35 -4.01
N GLY A 86 9.78 29.96 -4.92
CA GLY A 86 8.82 28.89 -4.72
C GLY A 86 9.48 27.54 -4.47
N VAL A 87 10.45 27.15 -5.31
CA VAL A 87 11.22 25.90 -5.15
C VAL A 87 11.87 25.86 -3.76
N ARG A 88 12.62 26.90 -3.40
CA ARG A 88 13.31 27.03 -2.10
C ARG A 88 12.38 26.86 -0.91
N SER A 89 11.17 27.39 -1.01
CA SER A 89 10.20 27.35 0.09
C SER A 89 9.58 25.96 0.29
N ASN A 90 9.60 25.10 -0.74
CA ASN A 90 8.89 23.82 -0.73
C ASN A 90 9.83 22.61 -0.77
N ILE A 91 11.06 22.75 -1.26
CA ILE A 91 11.97 21.60 -1.48
C ILE A 91 12.30 20.85 -0.19
N ASN A 92 12.40 21.54 0.95
CA ASN A 92 12.61 20.87 2.24
C ASN A 92 11.44 19.92 2.59
N GLY A 93 10.21 20.30 2.26
CA GLY A 93 9.02 19.48 2.48
C GLY A 93 9.02 18.25 1.59
N PHE A 94 9.28 18.45 0.30
CA PHE A 94 9.44 17.36 -0.67
C PHE A 94 10.49 16.33 -0.23
N ILE A 95 11.66 16.79 0.18
CA ILE A 95 12.72 15.87 0.65
C ILE A 95 12.36 15.22 1.98
N SER A 96 11.71 15.94 2.91
CA SER A 96 11.22 15.32 4.15
C SER A 96 10.20 14.23 3.87
N GLU A 97 9.38 14.37 2.83
CA GLU A 97 8.45 13.35 2.39
C GLU A 97 9.16 12.13 1.80
N LEU A 98 10.14 12.34 0.92
CA LEU A 98 10.97 11.25 0.39
C LEU A 98 11.70 10.49 1.51
N ASP A 99 12.29 11.22 2.48
CA ASP A 99 12.91 10.67 3.68
C ASP A 99 11.90 9.85 4.52
N SER A 100 10.70 10.38 4.74
CA SER A 100 9.66 9.72 5.56
C SER A 100 9.14 8.42 4.94
N ARG A 101 9.14 8.35 3.61
CA ARG A 101 8.77 7.17 2.83
C ARG A 101 9.97 6.23 2.61
N GLY A 102 11.17 6.63 3.02
CA GLY A 102 12.38 5.78 2.97
C GLY A 102 12.99 5.61 1.57
N TYR A 103 12.69 6.51 0.63
CA TYR A 103 13.26 6.43 -0.73
C TYR A 103 14.77 6.57 -0.71
N ASP A 104 15.45 5.79 -1.55
CA ASP A 104 16.88 5.94 -1.81
C ASP A 104 17.07 6.97 -2.94
N TYR A 105 17.10 8.26 -2.60
CA TYR A 105 17.19 9.33 -3.62
C TYR A 105 18.58 9.93 -3.80
N ARG A 106 18.90 10.37 -5.04
CA ARG A 106 19.97 11.33 -5.33
C ARG A 106 19.41 12.54 -6.07
N LEU A 107 20.04 13.69 -5.85
CA LEU A 107 19.64 14.97 -6.41
C LEU A 107 20.80 15.59 -7.21
N GLY A 108 20.49 16.12 -8.38
CA GLY A 108 21.37 16.92 -9.21
C GLY A 108 20.69 18.21 -9.66
N GLY A 109 21.44 19.16 -10.20
CA GLY A 109 20.91 20.48 -10.50
C GLY A 109 21.70 21.28 -11.53
N VAL A 110 21.05 21.60 -12.65
CA VAL A 110 21.55 22.42 -13.75
C VAL A 110 20.82 23.77 -13.80
N GLU A 111 21.57 24.86 -13.69
CA GLU A 111 21.19 26.24 -14.02
C GLU A 111 21.51 26.60 -15.48
N TYR A 112 20.60 27.32 -16.13
CA TYR A 112 20.77 27.85 -17.48
C TYR A 112 20.05 29.19 -17.69
N GLY A 113 20.40 29.84 -18.80
CA GLY A 113 19.74 30.98 -19.43
C GLY A 113 20.19 30.98 -20.91
N ASP A 114 20.66 32.10 -21.47
CA ASP A 114 21.29 32.15 -22.81
C ASP A 114 22.40 31.11 -23.03
N CYS A 115 23.01 30.67 -21.94
CA CYS A 115 23.99 29.61 -21.91
C CYS A 115 23.71 28.61 -20.78
N VAL A 116 24.16 27.38 -20.97
CA VAL A 116 24.15 26.32 -19.96
C VAL A 116 25.47 26.37 -19.21
N GLY A 117 25.46 26.31 -17.87
CA GLY A 117 26.68 26.47 -17.05
C GLY A 117 27.85 25.53 -17.42
N PRO A 118 29.10 25.75 -16.93
CA PRO A 118 29.66 27.03 -16.53
C PRO A 118 29.82 27.95 -17.73
N CYS A 119 29.16 29.10 -17.67
CA CYS A 119 29.23 30.08 -18.73
C CYS A 119 29.06 31.49 -18.16
N PHE A 120 29.61 32.48 -18.87
CA PHE A 120 29.27 33.87 -18.65
C PHE A 120 28.14 34.22 -19.58
N ASP A 121 27.05 34.69 -19.01
CA ASP A 121 26.01 35.37 -19.75
C ASP A 121 26.60 36.55 -20.55
N ILE A 122 25.98 36.95 -21.66
CA ILE A 122 26.31 38.18 -22.39
C ILE A 122 26.15 39.43 -21.49
N GLY A 123 25.47 39.30 -20.34
CA GLY A 123 25.42 40.29 -19.25
C GLY A 123 26.55 40.24 -18.19
N GLY A 124 27.44 39.23 -18.21
CA GLY A 124 28.55 39.07 -17.25
C GLY A 124 28.20 38.30 -15.97
N ASP A 125 26.98 37.77 -15.87
CA ASP A 125 26.55 36.92 -14.76
C ASP A 125 27.10 35.49 -14.93
N MET A 126 27.68 34.93 -13.86
CA MET A 126 28.34 33.62 -13.88
C MET A 126 27.32 32.54 -13.51
N ARG A 127 26.97 31.68 -14.48
CA ARG A 127 26.26 30.43 -14.19
C ARG A 127 27.24 29.39 -13.67
N ARG A 128 26.83 28.65 -12.64
CA ARG A 128 27.71 27.72 -11.93
C ARG A 128 28.10 26.54 -12.84
N GLU A 129 29.31 26.02 -12.64
CA GLU A 129 29.80 24.79 -13.28
C GLU A 129 28.92 23.59 -12.92
N TYR A 130 29.03 22.45 -13.61
CA TYR A 130 28.53 21.15 -13.13
C TYR A 130 29.74 20.23 -13.08
N ASP A 131 30.56 20.36 -12.03
CA ASP A 131 31.85 19.69 -11.99
C ASP A 131 31.72 18.21 -11.57
N SER A 132 32.31 17.31 -12.35
CA SER A 132 32.46 15.88 -12.02
C SER A 132 33.68 15.59 -11.12
N THR A 133 34.47 16.60 -10.72
CA THR A 133 35.78 16.41 -10.08
C THR A 133 36.20 17.38 -8.97
N SER A 134 35.48 18.47 -8.66
CA SER A 134 35.88 19.38 -7.58
C SER A 134 34.73 19.93 -6.72
N ALA A 135 35.12 20.41 -5.54
CA ALA A 135 34.28 20.71 -4.38
C ALA A 135 33.37 21.95 -4.52
N ILE A 136 32.50 21.90 -5.54
CA ILE A 136 31.35 22.75 -5.88
C ILE A 136 31.70 24.07 -6.60
N PHE A 137 31.32 24.14 -7.87
CA PHE A 137 30.24 25.00 -8.37
C PHE A 137 29.41 24.08 -9.28
N GLY A 138 28.09 23.95 -8.99
CA GLY A 138 27.19 22.92 -9.58
C GLY A 138 26.76 21.83 -8.61
N ALA A 139 25.54 21.32 -8.74
CA ALA A 139 25.10 20.16 -7.96
C ALA A 139 25.13 18.90 -8.82
N GLN A 140 26.28 18.22 -8.91
CA GLN A 140 26.33 16.83 -9.39
C GLN A 140 25.53 15.91 -8.45
N MET A 141 25.15 14.71 -8.91
CA MET A 141 24.34 13.75 -8.17
C MET A 141 24.85 13.51 -6.74
N THR A 142 24.03 13.83 -5.74
CA THR A 142 24.32 13.61 -4.31
C THR A 142 23.11 13.06 -3.56
N SER A 143 23.35 12.17 -2.59
CA SER A 143 22.33 11.75 -1.62
C SER A 143 22.29 12.64 -0.38
N GLN A 144 23.19 13.64 -0.27
CA GLN A 144 23.25 14.57 0.85
C GLN A 144 22.42 15.82 0.56
N PHE A 145 21.11 15.74 0.80
CA PHE A 145 20.27 16.93 0.69
C PHE A 145 20.60 17.99 1.74
N TRP A 146 20.55 17.60 3.02
CA TRP A 146 20.76 18.49 4.16
C TRP A 146 22.23 18.91 4.24
N GLY A 147 22.53 20.12 3.76
CA GLY A 147 23.90 20.59 3.58
C GLY A 147 24.19 20.84 2.11
N ASP A 148 24.57 19.82 1.35
CA ASP A 148 25.13 20.02 0.01
C ASP A 148 24.09 20.54 -1.00
N PHE A 149 23.07 19.73 -1.31
CA PHE A 149 22.08 20.10 -2.32
C PHE A 149 21.22 21.28 -1.85
N GLN A 150 20.83 21.30 -0.57
CA GLN A 150 20.07 22.40 0.01
C GLN A 150 20.83 23.73 -0.10
N ASN A 151 22.15 23.74 0.15
CA ASN A 151 22.95 24.96 -0.02
C ASN A 151 23.00 25.40 -1.48
N TRP A 152 23.12 24.46 -2.42
CA TRP A 152 23.09 24.79 -3.86
C TRP A 152 21.76 25.45 -4.25
N VAL A 153 20.61 24.86 -3.91
CA VAL A 153 19.28 25.42 -4.21
C VAL A 153 19.08 26.78 -3.55
N ASN A 154 19.48 26.91 -2.29
CA ASN A 154 19.42 28.19 -1.57
C ASN A 154 20.38 29.24 -2.14
N ALA A 155 21.41 28.85 -2.89
CA ALA A 155 22.34 29.75 -3.51
C ALA A 155 21.97 30.17 -4.95
N ILE A 156 20.93 29.60 -5.59
CA ILE A 156 20.53 29.95 -6.98
C ILE A 156 20.08 31.41 -7.08
N LEU A 157 20.86 32.28 -7.70
CA LEU A 157 20.47 33.68 -7.88
C LEU A 157 19.79 33.84 -9.24
N ALA A 158 18.63 34.50 -9.24
CA ALA A 158 17.98 34.94 -10.46
C ALA A 158 18.69 36.20 -10.96
N SER A 159 19.30 36.14 -12.13
CA SER A 159 20.08 37.22 -12.73
C SER A 159 20.14 37.09 -14.26
N GLY A 160 20.50 38.15 -14.97
CA GLY A 160 20.39 38.17 -16.43
C GLY A 160 18.94 38.08 -16.93
N GLY A 161 18.79 37.86 -18.24
CA GLY A 161 17.50 37.76 -18.92
C GLY A 161 16.84 39.12 -19.17
N ASN A 162 16.76 39.53 -20.44
CA ASN A 162 15.91 40.62 -20.93
C ASN A 162 15.27 40.30 -22.29
N ASP A 163 15.41 39.07 -22.72
CA ASP A 163 15.17 38.56 -24.06
C ASP A 163 14.85 37.08 -23.97
N ALA A 164 14.12 36.59 -24.97
CA ALA A 164 13.88 35.19 -25.22
C ALA A 164 14.40 34.91 -26.64
N PRO A 165 14.87 33.69 -26.93
CA PRO A 165 14.76 32.46 -26.13
C PRO A 165 15.88 32.23 -25.12
N GLU A 166 15.73 31.17 -24.31
CA GLU A 166 16.75 30.66 -23.38
C GLU A 166 17.28 29.29 -23.83
N ASN A 167 18.37 28.78 -23.26
CA ASN A 167 19.07 27.57 -23.71
C ASN A 167 18.53 26.25 -23.11
N ALA A 168 17.20 26.13 -23.09
CA ALA A 168 16.50 25.04 -22.41
C ALA A 168 16.83 23.64 -22.95
N LEU A 169 16.85 23.45 -24.29
CA LEU A 169 17.10 22.14 -24.90
C LEU A 169 18.49 21.60 -24.51
N CYS A 170 19.51 22.44 -24.54
CA CYS A 170 20.86 22.03 -24.17
C CYS A 170 21.01 21.83 -22.66
N ALA A 171 20.24 22.54 -21.83
CA ALA A 171 20.23 22.31 -20.39
C ALA A 171 19.63 20.94 -20.05
N ILE A 172 18.56 20.55 -20.74
CA ILE A 172 17.95 19.23 -20.63
C ILE A 172 18.93 18.14 -21.09
N GLU A 173 19.61 18.34 -22.23
CA GLU A 173 20.64 17.42 -22.72
C GLU A 173 21.82 17.29 -21.77
N ALA A 174 22.30 18.39 -21.19
CA ALA A 174 23.35 18.37 -20.17
C ALA A 174 22.89 17.59 -18.92
N ALA A 175 21.64 17.77 -18.48
CA ALA A 175 21.08 17.01 -17.36
C ALA A 175 21.07 15.49 -17.63
N MET A 176 20.76 15.07 -18.87
CA MET A 176 20.75 13.66 -19.23
C MET A 176 22.16 13.07 -19.39
N ASN A 177 23.08 13.81 -20.01
CA ASN A 177 24.37 13.27 -20.44
C ASN A 177 25.53 13.46 -19.46
N ASP A 178 25.48 14.50 -18.62
CA ASP A 178 26.64 14.90 -17.79
C ASP A 178 26.50 14.52 -16.30
N TYR A 179 25.42 13.84 -15.94
CA TYR A 179 25.12 13.43 -14.55
C TYR A 179 25.36 11.94 -14.31
N ASP A 180 25.80 11.60 -13.10
CA ASP A 180 26.08 10.22 -12.66
C ASP A 180 24.80 9.47 -12.27
N TRP A 181 23.95 9.22 -13.27
CA TRP A 181 22.70 8.48 -13.13
C TRP A 181 22.94 7.03 -12.74
N ARG A 182 22.29 6.56 -11.67
CA ARG A 182 22.29 5.13 -11.33
C ARG A 182 21.48 4.38 -12.37
N PRO A 183 22.03 3.34 -13.03
CA PRO A 183 21.33 2.63 -14.11
C PRO A 183 20.03 1.97 -13.67
N ASP A 184 19.89 1.70 -12.38
CA ASP A 184 18.75 1.00 -11.77
C ASP A 184 17.74 1.96 -11.11
N ALA A 185 18.02 3.27 -11.07
CA ALA A 185 17.13 4.27 -10.48
C ALA A 185 16.11 4.79 -11.50
N LEU A 186 14.98 5.28 -10.99
CA LEU A 186 14.08 6.11 -11.78
C LEU A 186 14.75 7.46 -12.08
N HIS A 187 14.82 7.88 -13.34
CA HIS A 187 15.43 9.15 -13.74
C HIS A 187 14.38 10.23 -13.96
N ILE A 188 14.37 11.26 -13.12
CA ILE A 188 13.41 12.37 -13.19
C ILE A 188 14.12 13.67 -13.51
N LEU A 189 13.58 14.41 -14.47
CA LEU A 189 13.93 15.80 -14.76
C LEU A 189 12.81 16.70 -14.26
N ILE A 190 13.14 17.64 -13.37
CA ILE A 190 12.21 18.71 -12.94
C ILE A 190 12.67 20.00 -13.60
N PHE A 191 11.96 20.38 -14.66
CA PHE A 191 12.30 21.47 -15.56
C PHE A 191 11.35 22.67 -15.39
N PHE A 192 11.87 23.88 -15.45
CA PHE A 192 11.03 25.07 -15.44
C PHE A 192 11.67 26.28 -16.12
N THR A 193 10.86 27.03 -16.87
CA THR A 193 11.24 28.22 -17.65
C THR A 193 10.02 29.08 -17.95
N ASP A 194 10.22 30.34 -18.26
CA ASP A 194 9.16 31.17 -18.83
C ASP A 194 9.40 31.62 -20.28
N ALA A 195 10.42 31.05 -20.95
CA ALA A 195 10.86 31.44 -22.29
C ALA A 195 10.83 30.31 -23.34
N SER A 196 10.82 30.70 -24.62
CA SER A 196 11.08 29.83 -25.76
C SER A 196 12.53 29.32 -25.76
N TYR A 197 12.90 28.44 -26.70
CA TYR A 197 14.22 27.80 -26.73
C TYR A 197 14.96 27.95 -28.07
N TYR A 198 16.30 27.88 -28.01
CA TYR A 198 17.16 27.71 -29.18
C TYR A 198 17.17 26.25 -29.66
N GLU A 199 17.29 26.05 -30.98
CA GLU A 199 17.54 24.74 -31.59
C GLU A 199 18.62 24.76 -32.69
N ARG A 200 19.10 23.58 -33.07
CA ARG A 200 20.12 23.40 -34.08
C ARG A 200 19.66 23.88 -35.45
N GLY A 201 20.32 24.93 -35.94
CA GLY A 201 20.08 25.52 -37.25
C GLY A 201 19.70 26.99 -37.17
N MET A 202 19.52 27.52 -35.95
CA MET A 202 19.41 28.94 -35.67
C MET A 202 20.80 29.58 -35.63
N TYR A 203 20.96 30.71 -36.30
CA TYR A 203 22.24 31.41 -36.43
C TYR A 203 22.06 32.91 -36.19
N GLY A 204 23.05 33.55 -35.56
CA GLY A 204 23.02 34.99 -35.29
C GLY A 204 22.33 35.37 -33.97
N CYS A 205 22.15 34.39 -33.09
CA CYS A 205 21.55 34.55 -31.77
C CYS A 205 22.63 34.76 -30.69
N ASP A 206 22.22 35.28 -29.55
CA ASP A 206 22.96 35.40 -28.28
C ASP A 206 23.26 34.05 -27.63
N GLY A 207 22.36 33.07 -27.79
CA GLY A 207 22.57 31.68 -27.40
C GLY A 207 22.80 30.72 -28.57
N TYR A 208 23.13 29.47 -28.24
CA TYR A 208 23.28 28.39 -29.21
C TYR A 208 22.95 27.04 -28.57
N CYS A 209 22.13 26.24 -29.25
CA CYS A 209 21.97 24.83 -28.93
C CYS A 209 22.33 23.91 -30.10
N ALA A 210 23.05 22.83 -29.79
CA ALA A 210 23.51 21.85 -30.76
C ALA A 210 22.45 20.80 -31.13
N TYR A 211 21.31 20.79 -30.43
CA TYR A 211 20.27 19.78 -30.53
C TYR A 211 18.99 20.34 -31.16
N ARG A 212 18.21 19.48 -31.82
CA ARG A 212 16.86 19.80 -32.28
C ARG A 212 15.85 19.35 -31.25
N ASP A 213 14.72 20.02 -31.20
CA ASP A 213 13.64 19.69 -30.28
C ASP A 213 13.12 18.24 -30.44
N GLU A 214 13.04 17.75 -31.67
CA GLU A 214 12.71 16.35 -32.00
C GLU A 214 13.76 15.37 -31.44
N ASP A 215 15.05 15.73 -31.52
CA ASP A 215 16.15 14.89 -31.04
C ASP A 215 16.08 14.79 -29.50
N VAL A 216 15.98 15.92 -28.80
CA VAL A 216 15.89 15.96 -27.32
C VAL A 216 14.65 15.23 -26.80
N ALA A 217 13.51 15.37 -27.46
CA ALA A 217 12.31 14.64 -27.08
C ALA A 217 12.50 13.12 -27.24
N ASN A 218 13.15 12.69 -28.32
CA ASN A 218 13.46 11.27 -28.52
C ASN A 218 14.50 10.76 -27.50
N ASP A 219 15.48 11.57 -27.12
CA ASP A 219 16.50 11.21 -26.15
C ASP A 219 15.90 11.06 -24.74
N ILE A 220 14.97 11.94 -24.33
CA ILE A 220 14.17 11.77 -23.10
C ILE A 220 13.41 10.44 -23.13
N LEU A 221 12.66 10.19 -24.20
CA LEU A 221 11.77 9.02 -24.31
C LEU A 221 12.54 7.70 -24.42
N SER A 222 13.65 7.69 -25.15
CA SER A 222 14.48 6.50 -25.37
C SER A 222 15.44 6.24 -24.22
N GLY A 223 15.90 7.28 -23.54
CA GLY A 223 16.69 7.20 -22.31
C GLY A 223 15.87 6.82 -21.07
N GLY A 224 14.54 6.84 -21.16
CA GLY A 224 13.65 6.47 -20.05
C GLY A 224 13.51 7.54 -18.98
N PHE A 225 13.85 8.79 -19.30
CA PHE A 225 13.71 9.94 -18.41
C PHE A 225 12.24 10.36 -18.29
N VAL A 226 11.88 10.88 -17.12
CA VAL A 226 10.54 11.42 -16.83
C VAL A 226 10.64 12.91 -16.63
N LEU A 227 10.01 13.69 -17.51
CA LEU A 227 10.06 15.15 -17.49
C LEU A 227 8.82 15.73 -16.81
N PHE A 228 9.03 16.43 -15.70
CA PHE A 228 8.05 17.33 -15.10
C PHE A 228 8.41 18.76 -15.52
N ALA A 229 7.55 19.40 -16.31
CA ALA A 229 7.82 20.71 -16.88
C ALA A 229 6.86 21.76 -16.31
N SER A 230 7.38 22.84 -15.71
CA SER A 230 6.57 24.01 -15.31
C SER A 230 6.94 25.21 -16.18
N THR A 231 6.03 25.61 -17.07
CA THR A 231 6.29 26.73 -18.00
C THR A 231 5.15 27.73 -18.05
N SER A 232 5.42 28.96 -18.47
CA SER A 232 4.36 29.89 -18.87
C SER A 232 3.59 29.33 -20.07
N ASP A 233 2.33 29.75 -20.22
CA ASP A 233 1.45 29.36 -21.33
C ASP A 233 0.75 30.61 -21.90
N PRO A 234 1.19 31.12 -23.06
CA PRO A 234 2.37 30.68 -23.80
C PRO A 234 3.69 31.11 -23.12
N VAL A 235 4.80 30.46 -23.48
CA VAL A 235 6.15 30.95 -23.13
C VAL A 235 6.49 32.26 -23.85
N MET A 236 7.34 33.07 -23.23
CA MET A 236 7.82 34.34 -23.76
C MET A 236 8.69 34.11 -25.00
N ASP A 237 8.60 35.06 -25.93
CA ASP A 237 9.21 34.97 -27.25
C ASP A 237 9.31 36.38 -27.84
N ASP A 238 10.52 36.94 -27.94
CA ASP A 238 10.72 38.37 -28.22
C ASP A 238 11.66 38.66 -29.42
N TRP A 239 12.32 37.66 -30.02
CA TRP A 239 13.34 37.89 -31.04
C TRP A 239 13.04 37.22 -32.40
N ASP A 240 12.47 38.01 -33.33
CA ASP A 240 12.04 37.62 -34.69
C ASP A 240 13.19 37.03 -35.54
N GLY A 241 13.48 35.74 -35.34
CA GLY A 241 14.46 34.95 -36.10
C GLY A 241 15.36 34.00 -35.29
N CYS A 242 15.28 33.99 -33.96
CA CYS A 242 16.16 33.20 -33.10
C CYS A 242 15.45 32.20 -32.17
N ASP A 243 14.18 31.91 -32.43
CA ASP A 243 13.31 31.03 -31.66
C ASP A 243 12.49 30.08 -32.54
N VAL A 244 11.87 29.06 -31.92
CA VAL A 244 10.90 28.16 -32.57
C VAL A 244 9.45 28.69 -32.53
N GLY A 245 9.24 29.89 -31.98
CA GLY A 245 7.93 30.47 -31.70
C GLY A 245 7.33 30.02 -30.36
N SER A 246 6.77 30.97 -29.60
CA SER A 246 6.10 30.74 -28.31
C SER A 246 5.14 29.54 -28.27
N ALA A 247 4.25 29.42 -29.26
CA ALA A 247 3.27 28.34 -29.33
C ALA A 247 3.90 26.97 -29.60
N THR A 248 4.94 26.91 -30.45
CA THR A 248 5.68 25.68 -30.73
C THR A 248 6.41 25.22 -29.48
N ALA A 249 7.16 26.13 -28.84
CA ALA A 249 7.91 25.82 -27.63
C ALA A 249 7.00 25.35 -26.49
N THR A 250 5.90 26.06 -26.24
CA THR A 250 4.92 25.68 -25.19
C THR A 250 4.35 24.29 -25.44
N ASN A 251 3.98 23.98 -26.69
CA ASN A 251 3.47 22.66 -27.04
C ASN A 251 4.53 21.58 -26.92
N TRP A 252 5.78 21.88 -27.26
CA TRP A 252 6.89 20.93 -27.09
C TRP A 252 7.08 20.59 -25.61
N TYR A 253 7.22 21.58 -24.72
CA TYR A 253 7.36 21.33 -23.28
C TYR A 253 6.21 20.50 -22.72
N ARG A 254 4.97 20.84 -23.10
CA ARG A 254 3.77 20.11 -22.66
C ARG A 254 3.75 18.68 -23.15
N ASN A 255 3.92 18.48 -24.45
CA ASN A 255 3.78 17.17 -25.06
C ASN A 255 4.91 16.25 -24.64
N THR A 256 6.15 16.75 -24.59
CA THR A 256 7.31 15.96 -24.15
C THR A 256 7.17 15.54 -22.68
N ALA A 257 6.74 16.44 -21.79
CA ALA A 257 6.47 16.09 -20.40
C ALA A 257 5.43 14.98 -20.27
N ILE A 258 4.28 15.12 -20.95
CA ILE A 258 3.20 14.12 -20.93
C ILE A 258 3.67 12.79 -21.57
N SER A 259 4.35 12.84 -22.70
CA SER A 259 4.83 11.65 -23.42
C SER A 259 5.91 10.90 -22.67
N SER A 260 6.74 11.60 -21.89
CA SER A 260 7.72 10.97 -20.98
C SER A 260 7.06 10.28 -19.78
N GLY A 261 5.75 10.51 -19.58
CA GLY A 261 4.97 10.04 -18.43
C GLY A 261 5.14 10.90 -17.19
N GLY A 262 5.69 12.10 -17.32
CA GLY A 262 5.64 13.14 -16.31
C GLY A 262 4.41 14.03 -16.51
N SER A 263 4.49 15.29 -16.08
CA SER A 263 3.38 16.22 -16.16
C SER A 263 3.84 17.62 -16.53
N TRP A 264 2.98 18.35 -17.22
CA TRP A 264 3.18 19.76 -17.53
C TRP A 264 2.30 20.63 -16.64
N TYR A 265 2.88 21.72 -16.13
CA TYR A 265 2.23 22.66 -15.23
C TYR A 265 2.37 24.08 -15.77
N SER A 266 1.32 24.89 -15.54
CA SER A 266 1.44 26.33 -15.76
C SER A 266 2.31 26.95 -14.67
N LEU A 267 3.22 27.83 -15.07
CA LEU A 267 4.08 28.59 -14.15
C LEU A 267 3.22 29.34 -13.12
N GLY A 268 3.55 29.18 -11.83
CA GLY A 268 2.74 29.69 -10.72
C GLY A 268 1.85 28.64 -10.05
N THR A 269 1.79 27.41 -10.59
CA THR A 269 1.31 26.24 -9.83
C THR A 269 2.17 26.08 -8.57
N SER A 270 1.54 25.70 -7.44
CA SER A 270 2.27 25.50 -6.20
C SER A 270 3.28 24.38 -6.36
N TRP A 271 4.52 24.63 -5.94
CA TRP A 271 5.58 23.62 -5.95
C TRP A 271 5.24 22.39 -5.10
N SER A 272 4.45 22.55 -4.04
CA SER A 272 3.94 21.40 -3.28
C SER A 272 3.14 20.44 -4.16
N VAL A 273 2.29 20.93 -5.07
CA VAL A 273 1.49 20.08 -5.97
C VAL A 273 2.38 19.34 -6.96
N ILE A 274 3.36 20.04 -7.54
CA ILE A 274 4.32 19.42 -8.48
C ILE A 274 5.11 18.32 -7.76
N PHE A 275 5.55 18.59 -6.53
CA PHE A 275 6.29 17.62 -5.73
C PHE A 275 5.42 16.44 -5.28
N ASP A 276 4.16 16.66 -4.91
CA ASP A 276 3.20 15.60 -4.59
C ASP A 276 3.02 14.64 -5.80
N ASP A 277 2.89 15.20 -7.01
CA ASP A 277 2.76 14.40 -8.24
C ASP A 277 4.05 13.63 -8.57
N VAL A 278 5.22 14.22 -8.30
CA VAL A 278 6.51 13.51 -8.43
C VAL A 278 6.55 12.33 -7.47
N VAL A 279 6.20 12.52 -6.19
CA VAL A 279 6.16 11.44 -5.19
C VAL A 279 5.18 10.34 -5.62
N ALA A 280 3.97 10.72 -6.07
CA ALA A 280 2.97 9.77 -6.55
C ALA A 280 3.44 8.97 -7.77
N LEU A 281 4.23 9.58 -8.66
CA LEU A 281 4.85 8.87 -9.77
C LEU A 281 5.93 7.90 -9.28
N ILE A 282 6.78 8.29 -8.32
CA ILE A 282 7.80 7.39 -7.76
C ILE A 282 7.12 6.17 -7.09
N ASP A 283 6.01 6.37 -6.37
CA ASP A 283 5.19 5.30 -5.76
C ASP A 283 4.65 4.27 -6.76
N THR A 284 4.45 4.67 -8.01
CA THR A 284 3.78 3.89 -9.05
C THR A 284 4.71 3.54 -10.21
N PHE A 285 6.02 3.79 -10.07
CA PHE A 285 6.98 3.58 -11.14
C PHE A 285 7.32 2.11 -11.33
N GLU A 286 7.03 1.60 -12.52
CA GLU A 286 7.28 0.21 -12.88
C GLU A 286 7.90 0.12 -14.28
N VAL A 287 8.99 -0.61 -14.40
CA VAL A 287 9.73 -0.79 -15.67
C VAL A 287 10.12 -2.24 -15.89
N VAL A 288 9.92 -2.72 -17.11
CA VAL A 288 10.52 -3.97 -17.58
C VAL A 288 11.75 -3.63 -18.42
N ASN A 289 12.90 -4.15 -18.00
CA ASN A 289 14.17 -4.02 -18.71
C ASN A 289 14.56 -5.38 -19.34
N LEU A 290 14.88 -5.36 -20.64
CA LEU A 290 15.26 -6.53 -21.43
C LEU A 290 16.56 -6.27 -22.18
N CYS A 291 17.66 -6.81 -21.69
CA CYS A 291 18.97 -6.72 -22.32
C CYS A 291 19.24 -7.90 -23.24
N VAL A 292 19.68 -7.58 -24.45
CA VAL A 292 19.84 -8.51 -25.55
C VAL A 292 21.19 -8.24 -26.20
N THR A 293 21.90 -9.29 -26.63
CA THR A 293 23.11 -9.18 -27.45
C THR A 293 22.80 -9.55 -28.90
N ASN A 294 23.29 -8.75 -29.86
CA ASN A 294 23.27 -9.12 -31.27
C ASN A 294 24.33 -10.21 -31.55
N ASN A 295 23.89 -11.45 -31.66
CA ASN A 295 24.70 -12.62 -31.99
C ASN A 295 24.48 -13.13 -33.43
N THR A 296 23.90 -12.30 -34.32
CA THR A 296 23.62 -12.65 -35.72
C THR A 296 24.89 -12.76 -36.57
N GLY A 297 26.00 -12.14 -36.13
CA GLY A 297 27.24 -12.02 -36.87
C GLY A 297 27.28 -10.87 -37.89
N THR A 298 26.20 -10.08 -38.01
CA THR A 298 26.12 -8.88 -38.87
C THR A 298 25.56 -7.69 -38.11
N THR A 299 25.81 -6.46 -38.61
CA THR A 299 25.19 -5.26 -38.04
C THR A 299 23.71 -5.20 -38.43
N ILE A 300 22.83 -4.98 -37.46
CA ILE A 300 21.39 -4.85 -37.66
C ILE A 300 21.00 -3.37 -37.63
N ASN A 301 20.22 -2.90 -38.61
CA ASN A 301 19.79 -1.50 -38.65
C ASN A 301 18.46 -1.32 -39.41
N PRO A 302 17.33 -1.03 -38.73
CA PRO A 302 17.11 -1.11 -37.28
C PRO A 302 16.71 -2.53 -36.85
N ALA A 303 16.84 -2.80 -35.55
CA ALA A 303 16.07 -3.81 -34.85
C ALA A 303 14.84 -3.15 -34.19
N THR A 304 13.80 -3.94 -33.95
CA THR A 304 12.56 -3.54 -33.31
C THR A 304 12.23 -4.50 -32.19
N ALA A 305 11.94 -3.97 -31.01
CA ALA A 305 11.45 -4.72 -29.87
C ALA A 305 10.02 -4.31 -29.51
N THR A 306 9.17 -5.28 -29.22
CA THR A 306 7.76 -5.07 -28.87
C THR A 306 7.40 -5.88 -27.64
N ILE A 307 6.68 -5.30 -26.69
CA ILE A 307 6.09 -6.03 -25.56
C ILE A 307 4.57 -6.20 -25.77
N TYR A 308 4.06 -7.39 -25.50
CA TYR A 308 2.65 -7.79 -25.57
C TYR A 308 2.19 -8.16 -24.16
N PRO A 309 1.51 -7.25 -23.44
CA PRO A 309 1.10 -7.47 -22.07
C PRO A 309 -0.14 -8.36 -21.94
N GLY A 310 -0.23 -9.09 -20.83
CA GLY A 310 -1.46 -9.70 -20.33
C GLY A 310 -2.43 -8.66 -19.77
N ALA A 311 -3.63 -9.09 -19.37
CA ALA A 311 -4.72 -8.17 -19.02
C ALA A 311 -4.44 -7.27 -17.80
N CYS A 312 -3.48 -7.62 -16.94
CA CYS A 312 -3.10 -6.81 -15.78
C CYS A 312 -1.96 -5.85 -16.03
N ILE A 313 -1.35 -5.85 -17.21
CA ILE A 313 -0.20 -5.00 -17.51
C ILE A 313 -0.62 -3.99 -18.57
N SER A 314 -0.43 -2.70 -18.28
CA SER A 314 -0.54 -1.63 -19.27
C SER A 314 0.85 -1.12 -19.61
N VAL A 315 1.13 -0.89 -20.90
CA VAL A 315 2.41 -0.32 -21.35
C VAL A 315 2.22 1.17 -21.53
N LEU A 316 3.02 1.96 -20.80
CA LEU A 316 2.90 3.41 -20.72
C LEU A 316 3.90 4.14 -21.63
N SER A 317 4.98 3.48 -22.04
CA SER A 317 6.01 4.04 -22.93
C SER A 317 5.80 3.66 -24.41
N SER A 318 6.62 4.24 -25.29
CA SER A 318 6.69 3.85 -26.71
C SER A 318 6.84 2.34 -26.88
N ASN A 319 5.92 1.75 -27.65
CA ASN A 319 5.89 0.34 -27.97
C ASN A 319 5.28 0.16 -29.37
N PRO A 320 6.04 -0.31 -30.37
CA PRO A 320 7.39 -0.89 -30.28
C PRO A 320 8.52 0.14 -30.14
N GLN A 321 9.69 -0.31 -29.68
CA GLN A 321 10.96 0.46 -29.65
C GLN A 321 11.89 0.01 -30.77
N THR A 322 12.73 0.92 -31.27
CA THR A 322 13.70 0.61 -32.34
C THR A 322 15.11 1.02 -31.97
N TYR A 323 16.09 0.19 -32.33
CA TYR A 323 17.50 0.46 -32.09
C TYR A 323 18.36 0.08 -33.29
N GLY A 324 19.33 0.90 -33.64
CA GLY A 324 20.27 0.63 -34.72
C GLY A 324 21.10 1.86 -35.09
N PRO A 325 22.31 1.67 -35.65
CA PRO A 325 22.93 0.40 -36.02
C PRO A 325 23.42 -0.40 -34.80
N TRP A 326 23.12 -1.69 -34.77
CA TRP A 326 23.45 -2.61 -33.68
C TRP A 326 24.52 -3.61 -34.13
N TYR A 327 25.74 -3.46 -33.62
CA TYR A 327 26.91 -4.21 -34.08
C TYR A 327 26.97 -5.64 -33.54
N PRO A 328 27.67 -6.58 -34.22
CA PRO A 328 27.85 -7.93 -33.71
C PRO A 328 28.55 -7.96 -32.35
N GLY A 329 27.95 -8.65 -31.38
CA GLY A 329 28.46 -8.77 -30.01
C GLY A 329 28.09 -7.60 -29.09
N GLU A 330 27.47 -6.54 -29.60
CA GLU A 330 26.98 -5.41 -28.80
C GLU A 330 25.70 -5.80 -28.07
N GLU A 331 25.60 -5.38 -26.81
CA GLU A 331 24.41 -5.50 -25.99
C GLU A 331 23.60 -4.21 -26.03
N HIS A 332 22.28 -4.34 -26.09
CA HIS A 332 21.34 -3.22 -25.96
C HIS A 332 20.16 -3.65 -25.08
N CYS A 333 19.70 -2.73 -24.26
CA CYS A 333 18.59 -2.95 -23.33
C CYS A 333 17.36 -2.16 -23.77
N PHE A 334 16.26 -2.87 -24.01
CA PHE A 334 14.96 -2.28 -24.28
C PHE A 334 14.21 -2.10 -22.96
N VAL A 335 13.62 -0.92 -22.77
CA VAL A 335 13.09 -0.50 -21.47
C VAL A 335 11.66 -0.04 -21.66
N TRP A 336 10.68 -0.78 -21.13
CA TRP A 336 9.27 -0.39 -21.18
C TRP A 336 8.77 0.06 -19.82
N ARG A 337 8.15 1.24 -19.77
CA ARG A 337 7.34 1.66 -18.61
C ARG A 337 6.02 0.92 -18.65
N ILE A 338 5.65 0.32 -17.53
CA ILE A 338 4.39 -0.40 -17.39
C ILE A 338 3.63 0.07 -16.15
N SER A 339 2.40 -0.40 -16.00
CA SER A 339 1.68 -0.42 -14.73
C SER A 339 1.02 -1.78 -14.54
N THR A 340 1.09 -2.32 -13.34
CA THR A 340 0.47 -3.58 -12.94
C THR A 340 -0.77 -3.37 -12.07
N ILE A 341 -1.71 -4.29 -12.14
CA ILE A 341 -2.84 -4.34 -11.19
C ILE A 341 -2.39 -5.11 -9.94
N GLU A 342 -2.54 -4.49 -8.77
CA GLU A 342 -2.23 -5.12 -7.47
C GLU A 342 -3.03 -6.42 -7.25
N GLY A 343 -2.38 -7.42 -6.64
CA GLY A 343 -2.96 -8.74 -6.41
C GLY A 343 -3.11 -9.59 -7.69
N CYS A 344 -2.58 -9.12 -8.83
CA CYS A 344 -2.71 -9.87 -10.07
C CYS A 344 -1.80 -11.10 -10.11
N THR A 345 -2.39 -12.23 -10.51
CA THR A 345 -1.71 -13.52 -10.60
C THR A 345 -2.07 -14.26 -11.89
N GLY A 346 -1.30 -15.31 -12.20
CA GLY A 346 -1.52 -16.13 -13.39
C GLY A 346 -1.12 -15.43 -14.71
N ILE A 347 -1.75 -15.87 -15.81
CA ILE A 347 -1.37 -15.47 -17.18
C ILE A 347 -1.60 -13.98 -17.47
N ASP A 348 -2.53 -13.35 -16.75
CA ASP A 348 -2.85 -11.94 -16.92
C ASP A 348 -1.74 -11.04 -16.37
N ALA A 349 -0.93 -11.56 -15.44
CA ALA A 349 0.26 -10.91 -14.87
C ALA A 349 1.55 -11.20 -15.69
N CYS A 350 1.41 -11.80 -16.86
CA CYS A 350 2.52 -12.14 -17.76
C CYS A 350 2.51 -11.32 -19.04
N PHE A 351 3.65 -11.24 -19.71
CA PHE A 351 3.83 -10.59 -20.99
C PHE A 351 4.76 -11.40 -21.88
N THR A 352 4.71 -11.15 -23.19
CA THR A 352 5.73 -11.62 -24.14
C THR A 352 6.44 -10.44 -24.78
N ALA A 353 7.74 -10.54 -25.00
CA ALA A 353 8.52 -9.54 -25.70
C ALA A 353 9.19 -10.17 -26.94
N THR A 354 9.07 -9.52 -28.09
CA THR A 354 9.63 -9.95 -29.36
C THR A 354 10.69 -8.97 -29.84
N ILE A 355 11.87 -9.45 -30.21
CA ILE A 355 12.92 -8.66 -30.86
C ILE A 355 13.05 -9.16 -32.29
N SER A 356 13.10 -8.26 -33.27
CA SER A 356 13.25 -8.61 -34.68
C SER A 356 14.12 -7.61 -35.43
N GLY A 357 14.89 -8.07 -36.42
CA GLY A 357 15.75 -7.21 -37.22
C GLY A 357 16.68 -8.00 -38.13
N GLY A 358 16.97 -7.47 -39.32
CA GLY A 358 17.89 -8.10 -40.29
C GLY A 358 17.51 -9.53 -40.71
N GLY A 359 16.23 -9.91 -40.60
CA GLY A 359 15.73 -11.26 -40.92
C GLY A 359 15.72 -12.25 -39.75
N TYR A 360 16.18 -11.83 -38.57
CA TYR A 360 16.15 -12.60 -37.33
C TYR A 360 14.99 -12.14 -36.44
N ALA A 361 14.48 -13.05 -35.62
CA ALA A 361 13.54 -12.73 -34.55
C ALA A 361 13.75 -13.69 -33.37
N ASP A 362 13.54 -13.19 -32.15
CA ASP A 362 13.53 -13.99 -30.93
C ASP A 362 12.40 -13.49 -30.00
N THR A 363 11.80 -14.41 -29.25
CA THR A 363 10.69 -14.14 -28.33
C THR A 363 11.06 -14.61 -26.93
N VAL A 364 10.76 -13.77 -25.94
CA VAL A 364 10.90 -14.09 -24.52
C VAL A 364 9.58 -13.82 -23.80
N ALA A 365 9.32 -14.54 -22.72
CA ALA A 365 8.16 -14.34 -21.86
C ALA A 365 8.61 -13.97 -20.45
N GLY A 366 7.86 -13.08 -19.81
CA GLY A 366 8.08 -12.59 -18.45
C GLY A 366 6.79 -12.56 -17.64
N CYS A 367 6.83 -12.83 -16.34
CA CYS A 367 5.69 -12.65 -15.42
C CYS A 367 6.10 -11.79 -14.21
N VAL A 368 5.21 -10.88 -13.82
CA VAL A 368 5.33 -10.02 -12.63
C VAL A 368 4.21 -10.38 -11.68
N PHE A 369 4.53 -11.01 -10.55
CA PHE A 369 3.56 -11.30 -9.51
C PHE A 369 3.75 -10.29 -8.38
N LEU A 370 2.73 -9.46 -8.17
CA LEU A 370 2.67 -8.48 -7.09
C LEU A 370 1.53 -8.90 -6.15
N GLU A 371 1.87 -9.36 -4.96
CA GLU A 371 0.87 -9.71 -3.94
C GLU A 371 0.17 -8.45 -3.40
N ASP A 372 -1.09 -8.61 -2.98
CA ASP A 372 -1.86 -7.55 -2.32
C ASP A 372 -1.16 -7.15 -1.01
N CYS A 373 -0.74 -5.89 -0.94
CA CYS A 373 0.12 -5.37 0.14
C CYS A 373 -0.68 -4.89 1.36
N ALA A 374 -1.89 -5.40 1.59
CA ALA A 374 -2.62 -5.16 2.84
C ALA A 374 -1.75 -5.57 4.04
N CYS A 375 -1.12 -4.60 4.71
CA CYS A 375 -0.32 -4.73 5.94
C CYS A 375 -1.16 -5.48 6.99
N PRO A 376 -1.10 -6.83 7.09
CA PRO A 376 -2.03 -7.58 7.90
C PRO A 376 -1.50 -7.48 9.33
N GLY A 377 -2.06 -6.54 10.10
CA GLY A 377 -1.73 -6.44 11.50
C GLY A 377 -2.41 -7.55 12.32
N PRO A 378 -2.26 -7.50 13.66
CA PRO A 378 -2.72 -8.58 14.53
C PRO A 378 -4.23 -8.87 14.39
N GLU A 379 -4.59 -10.13 14.50
CA GLU A 379 -5.98 -10.60 14.55
C GLU A 379 -6.47 -10.76 15.98
N ALA A 380 -7.75 -10.51 16.21
CA ALA A 380 -8.36 -10.57 17.52
C ALA A 380 -9.65 -11.39 17.53
N GLU A 381 -9.75 -12.35 18.45
CA GLU A 381 -10.94 -13.19 18.65
C GLU A 381 -11.33 -13.20 20.15
N PRO A 382 -12.57 -12.84 20.50
CA PRO A 382 -13.04 -12.86 21.88
C PRO A 382 -13.25 -14.30 22.37
N ILE A 383 -12.61 -14.67 23.49
CA ILE A 383 -12.69 -16.01 24.08
C ILE A 383 -13.79 -16.05 25.16
N CYS A 384 -13.71 -15.12 26.12
CA CYS A 384 -14.65 -15.07 27.23
C CYS A 384 -14.74 -13.65 27.80
N PRO A 385 -15.94 -13.06 27.91
CA PRO A 385 -17.21 -13.60 27.42
C PRO A 385 -17.35 -13.46 25.88
N PRO A 386 -17.98 -14.41 25.17
CA PRO A 386 -18.29 -14.28 23.74
C PRO A 386 -19.22 -13.08 23.43
N CYS A 387 -19.32 -12.69 22.16
CA CYS A 387 -20.04 -11.47 21.72
C CYS A 387 -21.57 -11.59 21.67
N ASP A 388 -22.13 -12.69 22.16
CA ASP A 388 -23.57 -12.96 22.17
C ASP A 388 -24.29 -12.45 23.43
N TYR A 389 -23.67 -11.51 24.16
CA TYR A 389 -24.18 -10.95 25.41
C TYR A 389 -24.56 -12.01 26.45
N PRO A 390 -23.64 -12.93 26.79
CA PRO A 390 -23.91 -13.96 27.76
C PRO A 390 -24.10 -13.35 29.16
N PHE A 391 -24.80 -14.09 30.01
CA PHE A 391 -24.92 -13.74 31.42
C PHE A 391 -23.72 -14.27 32.21
N THR A 392 -23.23 -13.49 33.17
CA THR A 392 -22.21 -13.93 34.14
C THR A 392 -22.69 -13.74 35.57
N ALA A 393 -22.49 -14.76 36.40
CA ALA A 393 -22.65 -14.68 37.85
C ALA A 393 -21.33 -14.34 38.58
N CYS A 394 -20.25 -14.10 37.84
CA CYS A 394 -18.94 -13.78 38.39
C CYS A 394 -18.84 -12.26 38.66
N PRO A 395 -18.70 -11.81 39.92
CA PRO A 395 -18.57 -10.38 40.22
C PRO A 395 -17.31 -9.75 39.63
N TYR A 396 -16.26 -10.54 39.36
CA TYR A 396 -15.02 -10.11 38.70
C TYR A 396 -14.85 -10.82 37.36
N GLN A 397 -15.90 -10.89 36.55
CA GLN A 397 -15.82 -11.47 35.21
C GLN A 397 -14.68 -10.80 34.41
N GLU A 398 -13.64 -11.58 34.11
CA GLU A 398 -12.53 -11.15 33.26
C GLU A 398 -12.95 -11.14 31.79
N ILE A 399 -12.27 -10.33 30.98
CA ILE A 399 -12.37 -10.35 29.52
C ILE A 399 -11.08 -10.94 28.98
N THR A 400 -11.20 -11.97 28.15
CA THR A 400 -10.09 -12.67 27.50
C THR A 400 -10.26 -12.66 26.00
N ILE A 401 -9.22 -12.23 25.31
CA ILE A 401 -9.18 -12.09 23.86
C ILE A 401 -7.94 -12.81 23.37
N ARG A 402 -8.10 -13.70 22.38
CA ARG A 402 -6.98 -14.22 21.61
C ARG A 402 -6.53 -13.09 20.69
N LEU A 403 -5.29 -12.64 20.83
CA LEU A 403 -4.68 -11.59 20.02
C LEU A 403 -3.34 -12.11 19.52
N TRP A 404 -3.25 -12.39 18.22
CA TRP A 404 -2.08 -13.03 17.61
C TRP A 404 -1.77 -12.41 16.24
N ASP A 405 -0.56 -12.68 15.77
CA ASP A 405 -0.10 -12.30 14.44
C ASP A 405 0.65 -13.52 13.87
N GLU A 406 0.36 -13.88 12.63
CA GLU A 406 0.98 -15.06 11.99
C GLU A 406 2.35 -14.74 11.39
N ASP A 407 2.58 -13.48 11.02
CA ASP A 407 3.75 -13.02 10.28
C ASP A 407 4.77 -12.32 11.19
N SER A 408 4.35 -11.91 12.39
CA SER A 408 5.12 -11.06 13.30
C SER A 408 4.75 -11.31 14.78
N TRP A 409 5.23 -10.44 15.68
CA TRP A 409 4.85 -10.42 17.08
C TRP A 409 3.94 -9.23 17.37
N VAL A 410 3.02 -9.35 18.34
CA VAL A 410 2.14 -8.25 18.73
C VAL A 410 2.89 -7.21 19.56
N ASN A 411 2.89 -5.94 19.12
CA ASN A 411 3.46 -4.85 19.88
C ASN A 411 2.57 -4.46 21.06
N THR A 412 2.84 -5.07 22.21
CA THR A 412 2.03 -4.86 23.43
C THR A 412 1.90 -3.41 23.87
N SER A 413 2.86 -2.52 23.56
CA SER A 413 2.79 -1.12 23.96
C SER A 413 1.72 -0.30 23.23
N THR A 414 1.17 -0.82 22.13
CA THR A 414 0.12 -0.16 21.36
C THR A 414 -1.28 -0.72 21.68
N ILE A 415 -1.37 -1.73 22.55
CA ILE A 415 -2.64 -2.35 22.95
C ILE A 415 -3.50 -1.35 23.74
N THR A 416 -4.71 -1.12 23.23
CA THR A 416 -5.76 -0.31 23.86
C THR A 416 -7.07 -1.08 23.86
N LEU A 417 -7.62 -1.32 25.06
CA LEU A 417 -8.92 -1.95 25.28
C LEU A 417 -9.88 -0.93 25.90
N ASN A 418 -11.00 -0.65 25.25
CA ASN A 418 -12.08 0.12 25.83
C ASN A 418 -13.02 -0.80 26.60
N VAL A 419 -13.35 -0.46 27.85
CA VAL A 419 -14.38 -1.14 28.65
C VAL A 419 -15.33 -0.10 29.24
N ASN A 420 -16.61 -0.17 28.88
CA ASN A 420 -17.64 0.81 29.25
C ASN A 420 -17.26 2.28 28.98
N GLY A 421 -16.56 2.54 27.87
CA GLY A 421 -16.13 3.89 27.49
C GLY A 421 -14.82 4.35 28.14
N THR A 422 -14.19 3.53 28.98
CA THR A 422 -12.86 3.82 29.56
C THR A 422 -11.79 3.06 28.78
N ASP A 423 -10.79 3.78 28.26
CA ASP A 423 -9.64 3.17 27.59
C ASP A 423 -8.59 2.72 28.61
N TYR A 424 -8.20 1.45 28.50
CA TYR A 424 -7.10 0.83 29.23
C TYR A 424 -5.96 0.54 28.27
N HIS A 425 -4.79 1.10 28.55
CA HIS A 425 -3.57 0.86 27.79
C HIS A 425 -2.70 -0.15 28.51
N PHE A 426 -2.11 -1.10 27.78
CA PHE A 426 -1.24 -2.10 28.41
C PHE A 426 -0.05 -1.43 29.14
N PRO A 427 0.32 -1.86 30.37
CA PRO A 427 -0.18 -3.02 31.12
C PRO A 427 -1.26 -2.67 32.16
N ASP A 428 -1.94 -1.52 32.05
CA ASP A 428 -2.94 -1.11 33.03
C ASP A 428 -4.16 -2.05 33.00
N HIS A 429 -4.39 -2.78 34.10
CA HIS A 429 -5.42 -3.84 34.22
C HIS A 429 -5.34 -4.95 33.16
N LEU A 430 -4.28 -4.97 32.34
CA LEU A 430 -4.10 -5.85 31.20
C LEU A 430 -2.87 -6.73 31.39
N SER A 431 -3.01 -8.01 31.07
CA SER A 431 -1.90 -8.95 30.96
C SER A 431 -1.93 -9.63 29.59
N TYR A 432 -0.76 -9.92 29.03
CA TYR A 432 -0.64 -10.56 27.71
C TYR A 432 0.35 -11.72 27.79
N ALA A 433 -0.12 -12.94 27.56
CA ALA A 433 0.69 -14.15 27.63
C ALA A 433 0.15 -15.26 26.70
N GLY A 434 1.03 -15.85 25.88
CA GLY A 434 0.65 -16.95 24.99
C GLY A 434 -0.49 -16.59 24.05
N ASP A 435 -0.42 -15.42 23.44
CA ASP A 435 -1.43 -14.82 22.56
C ASP A 435 -2.78 -14.50 23.23
N ILE A 436 -2.84 -14.55 24.57
CA ILE A 436 -4.05 -14.21 25.31
C ILE A 436 -3.87 -12.86 25.99
N LEU A 437 -4.70 -11.90 25.60
CA LEU A 437 -4.90 -10.64 26.32
C LEU A 437 -6.00 -10.85 27.36
N THR A 438 -5.70 -10.55 28.62
CA THR A 438 -6.65 -10.64 29.75
C THR A 438 -6.79 -9.29 30.42
N PHE A 439 -8.04 -8.81 30.50
CA PHE A 439 -8.44 -7.70 31.34
C PHE A 439 -9.02 -8.21 32.66
N THR A 440 -8.47 -7.74 33.78
CA THR A 440 -8.92 -8.10 35.12
C THR A 440 -9.51 -6.86 35.81
N PRO A 441 -10.83 -6.83 36.09
CA PRO A 441 -11.44 -5.72 36.80
C PRO A 441 -10.96 -5.68 38.26
N THR A 442 -10.64 -4.49 38.78
CA THR A 442 -10.25 -4.29 40.19
C THR A 442 -11.42 -4.14 41.13
N GLU A 443 -12.57 -3.72 40.60
CA GLU A 443 -13.82 -3.56 41.34
C GLU A 443 -14.89 -4.51 40.79
N PRO A 444 -15.81 -5.00 41.63
CA PRO A 444 -16.83 -5.91 41.18
C PRO A 444 -17.83 -5.21 40.25
N TRP A 445 -18.30 -5.94 39.24
CA TRP A 445 -19.38 -5.50 38.38
C TRP A 445 -20.69 -5.33 39.15
N THR A 446 -21.58 -4.48 38.64
CA THR A 446 -22.89 -4.22 39.27
C THR A 446 -23.94 -5.19 38.74
N HIS A 447 -24.72 -5.81 39.63
CA HIS A 447 -25.86 -6.65 39.23
C HIS A 447 -26.83 -5.88 38.31
N GLY A 448 -27.25 -6.51 37.22
CA GLY A 448 -28.10 -5.94 36.18
C GLY A 448 -27.40 -5.01 35.19
N SER A 449 -26.08 -4.80 35.31
CA SER A 449 -25.33 -3.97 34.34
C SER A 449 -24.94 -4.76 33.10
N THR A 450 -24.95 -4.06 31.96
CA THR A 450 -24.35 -4.54 30.71
C THR A 450 -22.95 -3.94 30.59
N VAL A 451 -21.96 -4.79 30.40
CA VAL A 451 -20.57 -4.39 30.17
C VAL A 451 -20.27 -4.51 28.69
N HIS A 452 -19.85 -3.41 28.07
CA HIS A 452 -19.40 -3.36 26.69
C HIS A 452 -17.88 -3.25 26.63
N TYR A 453 -17.25 -3.94 25.69
CA TYR A 453 -15.82 -3.85 25.47
C TYR A 453 -15.44 -3.88 23.99
N THR A 454 -14.40 -3.13 23.66
CA THR A 454 -13.89 -2.97 22.29
C THR A 454 -12.37 -3.00 22.32
N LEU A 455 -11.75 -3.87 21.53
CA LEU A 455 -10.30 -3.79 21.31
C LEU A 455 -10.07 -2.74 20.21
N SER A 456 -9.60 -1.56 20.59
CA SER A 456 -9.59 -0.37 19.73
C SER A 456 -8.24 -0.10 19.06
N GLY A 457 -7.17 -0.74 19.52
CA GLY A 457 -5.86 -0.61 18.89
C GLY A 457 -4.86 -1.65 19.36
N ALA A 458 -4.09 -2.16 18.40
CA ALA A 458 -2.84 -2.90 18.56
C ALA A 458 -2.15 -2.89 17.19
N THR A 459 -0.82 -2.93 17.20
CA THR A 459 0.01 -3.09 16.01
C THR A 459 0.89 -4.31 16.15
N ASP A 460 1.42 -4.82 15.05
CA ASP A 460 2.46 -5.82 15.07
C ASP A 460 3.86 -5.17 15.29
N GLY A 461 4.91 -5.99 15.22
CA GLY A 461 6.31 -5.58 15.31
C GLY A 461 6.83 -4.75 14.12
N MET A 462 6.12 -4.76 12.99
CA MET A 462 6.43 -3.96 11.79
C MET A 462 5.61 -2.67 11.72
N GLY A 463 4.62 -2.49 12.61
CA GLY A 463 3.79 -1.29 12.70
C GLY A 463 2.46 -1.38 11.94
N CYS A 464 2.07 -2.55 11.45
CA CYS A 464 0.77 -2.80 10.85
C CYS A 464 -0.34 -2.75 11.91
N PRO A 465 -1.40 -1.94 11.74
CA PRO A 465 -2.54 -1.91 12.66
C PRO A 465 -3.44 -3.13 12.49
N MET A 466 -4.12 -3.56 13.55
CA MET A 466 -5.12 -4.62 13.47
C MET A 466 -6.19 -4.32 12.42
N VAL A 467 -6.61 -5.35 11.69
CA VAL A 467 -7.66 -5.25 10.65
C VAL A 467 -9.05 -5.58 11.21
N SER A 468 -9.10 -6.36 12.30
CA SER A 468 -10.33 -6.80 12.96
C SER A 468 -10.69 -5.87 14.13
N THR A 469 -11.96 -5.44 14.20
CA THR A 469 -12.47 -4.71 15.36
C THR A 469 -13.34 -5.65 16.19
N ILE A 470 -13.09 -5.70 17.50
CA ILE A 470 -13.94 -6.41 18.45
C ILE A 470 -14.93 -5.40 19.02
N ASP A 471 -16.23 -5.69 18.96
CA ASP A 471 -17.27 -4.92 19.63
C ASP A 471 -18.27 -5.89 20.27
N CYS A 472 -18.12 -6.13 21.58
CA CYS A 472 -18.77 -7.22 22.29
C CYS A 472 -19.22 -6.78 23.68
N GLY A 473 -19.96 -7.64 24.37
CA GLY A 473 -20.42 -7.35 25.73
C GLY A 473 -21.01 -8.55 26.45
N PHE A 474 -21.33 -8.36 27.72
CA PHE A 474 -21.96 -9.36 28.59
C PHE A 474 -22.85 -8.69 29.64
N ILE A 475 -23.77 -9.47 30.23
CA ILE A 475 -24.74 -9.00 31.22
C ILE A 475 -24.43 -9.62 32.58
N VAL A 476 -24.43 -8.81 33.63
CA VAL A 476 -24.01 -9.23 34.97
C VAL A 476 -25.22 -9.63 35.81
N ASP A 477 -25.30 -10.89 36.22
CA ASP A 477 -26.35 -11.40 37.10
C ASP A 477 -25.80 -12.10 38.35
N LEU A 478 -25.68 -11.35 39.44
CA LEU A 478 -25.15 -11.83 40.72
C LEU A 478 -26.22 -12.40 41.67
N MET A 479 -27.51 -12.41 41.29
CA MET A 479 -28.60 -12.83 42.18
C MET A 479 -29.23 -14.12 41.66
N PRO A 480 -29.47 -15.14 42.53
CA PRO A 480 -30.19 -16.33 42.12
C PRO A 480 -31.69 -16.05 41.97
N PRO A 481 -32.43 -16.93 41.27
CA PRO A 481 -33.89 -16.90 41.26
C PRO A 481 -34.46 -16.88 42.68
N GLN A 482 -35.46 -16.03 42.91
CA GLN A 482 -36.12 -15.88 44.20
C GLN A 482 -37.37 -16.75 44.26
N ILE A 483 -37.54 -17.52 45.33
CA ILE A 483 -38.74 -18.33 45.59
C ILE A 483 -39.58 -17.66 46.67
N THR A 484 -40.87 -17.50 46.40
CA THR A 484 -41.84 -16.85 47.29
C THR A 484 -43.18 -17.60 47.31
N ASN A 485 -44.12 -17.16 48.16
CA ASN A 485 -45.51 -17.63 48.17
C ASN A 485 -45.69 -19.16 48.27
N TRP A 486 -44.98 -19.80 49.20
CA TRP A 486 -45.19 -21.23 49.50
C TRP A 486 -46.62 -21.52 49.94
N GLN A 487 -47.30 -22.43 49.26
CA GLN A 487 -48.63 -22.91 49.59
C GLN A 487 -48.68 -24.44 49.63
N PRO A 488 -49.06 -25.06 50.75
CA PRO A 488 -49.26 -24.40 52.05
C PRO A 488 -47.94 -23.81 52.61
N PRO A 489 -48.01 -22.87 53.57
CA PRO A 489 -46.81 -22.33 54.22
C PRO A 489 -45.96 -23.43 54.86
N CYS A 490 -44.64 -23.24 54.87
CA CYS A 490 -43.73 -24.19 55.47
C CYS A 490 -44.05 -24.42 56.96
N GLY A 491 -43.91 -25.67 57.43
CA GLY A 491 -44.06 -26.04 58.84
C GLY A 491 -45.47 -26.43 59.28
N ILE A 492 -46.44 -26.54 58.36
CA ILE A 492 -47.76 -27.09 58.67
C ILE A 492 -47.82 -28.61 58.47
N GLU A 493 -48.78 -29.26 59.12
CA GLU A 493 -49.14 -30.65 58.85
C GLU A 493 -49.83 -30.76 57.48
N LEU A 494 -49.41 -31.74 56.69
CA LEU A 494 -50.01 -32.06 55.40
C LEU A 494 -51.05 -33.19 55.56
N GLY A 495 -52.09 -33.16 54.74
CA GLY A 495 -53.10 -34.23 54.70
C GLY A 495 -52.64 -35.45 53.90
N ASP A 496 -53.59 -36.25 53.42
CA ASP A 496 -53.33 -37.51 52.70
C ASP A 496 -52.75 -37.33 51.27
N SER A 497 -52.51 -36.08 50.85
CA SER A 497 -51.90 -35.74 49.57
C SER A 497 -50.93 -34.57 49.71
N LEU A 498 -49.92 -34.54 48.83
CA LEU A 498 -49.04 -33.38 48.66
C LEU A 498 -49.61 -32.52 47.55
N ASN A 499 -49.96 -31.28 47.87
CA ASN A 499 -50.24 -30.23 46.91
C ASN A 499 -49.46 -28.99 47.36
N ILE A 500 -48.26 -28.82 46.80
CA ILE A 500 -47.30 -27.79 47.18
C ILE A 500 -47.07 -26.90 45.97
N SER A 501 -47.21 -25.59 46.13
CA SER A 501 -46.84 -24.62 45.10
C SER A 501 -45.99 -23.49 45.66
N PHE A 502 -45.20 -22.87 44.79
CA PHE A 502 -44.46 -21.64 45.08
C PHE A 502 -44.30 -20.82 43.81
N ASP A 503 -44.13 -19.52 43.98
CA ASP A 503 -43.79 -18.59 42.90
C ASP A 503 -42.27 -18.44 42.82
N ILE A 504 -41.74 -18.37 41.61
CA ILE A 504 -40.32 -18.17 41.33
C ILE A 504 -40.15 -17.02 40.34
N SER A 505 -39.14 -16.18 40.54
CA SER A 505 -38.81 -15.08 39.64
C SER A 505 -37.31 -14.81 39.58
N ASP A 506 -36.82 -14.44 38.40
CA ASP A 506 -35.46 -13.98 38.13
C ASP A 506 -35.52 -12.90 37.04
N ASP A 507 -35.10 -11.68 37.38
CA ASP A 507 -35.30 -10.51 36.53
C ASP A 507 -34.17 -10.29 35.50
N VAL A 508 -33.01 -10.95 35.62
CA VAL A 508 -31.84 -10.70 34.77
C VAL A 508 -31.53 -11.88 33.85
N SER A 509 -30.99 -12.99 34.37
CA SER A 509 -30.67 -14.15 33.53
C SER A 509 -31.85 -15.09 33.32
N GLY A 510 -32.90 -14.94 34.12
CA GLY A 510 -34.10 -15.76 34.04
C GLY A 510 -33.90 -17.17 34.63
N ILE A 511 -34.93 -17.98 34.51
CA ILE A 511 -35.04 -19.28 35.16
C ILE A 511 -34.64 -20.38 34.17
N ASN A 512 -33.65 -21.19 34.54
CA ASN A 512 -33.29 -22.40 33.80
C ASN A 512 -34.30 -23.54 34.04
N LEU A 513 -35.49 -23.43 33.42
CA LEU A 513 -36.62 -24.35 33.63
C LEU A 513 -36.24 -25.84 33.54
N PRO A 514 -35.42 -26.31 32.56
CA PRO A 514 -35.02 -27.72 32.48
C PRO A 514 -34.27 -28.26 33.70
N ASN A 515 -33.55 -27.41 34.44
CA ASN A 515 -32.73 -27.79 35.59
C ASN A 515 -33.42 -27.55 36.94
N THR A 516 -34.69 -27.17 36.93
CA THR A 516 -35.50 -27.04 38.14
C THR A 516 -36.09 -28.38 38.58
N TYR A 517 -36.16 -28.61 39.90
CA TYR A 517 -36.74 -29.83 40.46
C TYR A 517 -37.22 -29.62 41.89
N PHE A 518 -38.21 -30.43 42.29
CA PHE A 518 -38.54 -30.67 43.68
C PHE A 518 -37.71 -31.83 44.22
N THR A 519 -37.43 -31.82 45.52
CA THR A 519 -36.93 -33.01 46.22
C THR A 519 -37.90 -33.38 47.34
N VAL A 520 -38.44 -34.59 47.29
CA VAL A 520 -39.32 -35.16 48.33
C VAL A 520 -38.63 -36.38 48.92
N ASN A 521 -38.28 -36.32 50.22
CA ASN A 521 -37.54 -37.37 50.93
C ASN A 521 -36.30 -37.90 50.18
N GLY A 522 -35.53 -36.98 49.58
CA GLY A 522 -34.33 -37.30 48.81
C GLY A 522 -34.57 -37.78 47.36
N THR A 523 -35.83 -37.95 46.94
CA THR A 523 -36.18 -38.29 45.55
C THR A 523 -36.43 -37.02 44.74
N MET A 524 -35.84 -36.93 43.55
CA MET A 524 -35.91 -35.77 42.67
C MET A 524 -37.12 -35.87 41.71
N TYR A 525 -37.88 -34.78 41.60
CA TYR A 525 -39.02 -34.63 40.70
C TYR A 525 -38.81 -33.40 39.80
N THR A 526 -38.39 -33.64 38.55
CA THR A 526 -38.16 -32.60 37.53
C THR A 526 -39.48 -32.16 36.86
N GLY A 527 -39.44 -31.10 36.05
CA GLY A 527 -40.60 -30.66 35.23
C GLY A 527 -41.15 -31.71 34.24
N ALA A 528 -40.41 -32.78 33.92
CA ALA A 528 -40.92 -33.91 33.14
C ALA A 528 -41.78 -34.90 33.95
N SER A 529 -41.81 -34.76 35.28
CA SER A 529 -42.62 -35.59 36.15
C SER A 529 -44.11 -35.28 35.96
N PRO A 530 -45.01 -36.29 35.90
CA PRO A 530 -46.45 -36.04 35.84
C PRO A 530 -47.00 -35.35 37.09
N PHE A 531 -46.21 -35.28 38.17
CA PHE A 531 -46.58 -34.64 39.42
C PHE A 531 -46.20 -33.16 39.47
N VAL A 532 -45.38 -32.67 38.53
CA VAL A 532 -44.88 -31.29 38.53
C VAL A 532 -45.50 -30.52 37.38
N THR A 533 -46.08 -29.36 37.68
CA THR A 533 -46.53 -28.39 36.68
C THR A 533 -45.83 -27.05 36.88
N TYR A 534 -45.56 -26.36 35.78
CA TYR A 534 -45.06 -24.99 35.77
C TYR A 534 -45.99 -24.13 34.92
N THR A 535 -46.36 -22.95 35.43
CA THR A 535 -47.14 -21.95 34.70
C THR A 535 -46.45 -20.60 34.79
N GLY A 536 -45.97 -20.07 33.67
CA GLY A 536 -45.23 -18.80 33.63
C GLY A 536 -44.39 -18.65 32.35
N ASP A 537 -43.43 -17.74 32.38
CA ASP A 537 -42.42 -17.54 31.34
C ASP A 537 -41.00 -17.83 31.88
N TYR A 538 -39.95 -17.34 31.20
CA TYR A 538 -38.57 -17.53 31.64
C TYR A 538 -38.12 -16.54 32.72
N GLY A 539 -38.88 -15.48 33.01
CA GLY A 539 -38.56 -14.52 34.07
C GLY A 539 -39.36 -14.75 35.35
N SER A 540 -40.59 -15.28 35.25
CA SER A 540 -41.42 -15.56 36.42
C SER A 540 -42.49 -16.62 36.19
N GLY A 541 -42.87 -17.34 37.24
CA GLY A 541 -43.97 -18.30 37.19
C GLY A 541 -44.22 -19.02 38.51
N THR A 542 -45.15 -19.97 38.47
CA THR A 542 -45.55 -20.79 39.62
C THR A 542 -45.25 -22.25 39.33
N TYR A 543 -44.51 -22.89 40.23
CA TYR A 543 -44.35 -24.35 40.27
C TYR A 543 -45.40 -24.96 41.18
N GLN A 544 -45.94 -26.12 40.80
CA GLN A 544 -46.83 -26.91 41.62
C GLN A 544 -46.44 -28.40 41.55
N LEU A 545 -46.38 -29.03 42.72
CA LEU A 545 -46.21 -30.46 42.93
C LEU A 545 -47.51 -31.03 43.49
N SER A 546 -48.14 -31.97 42.78
CA SER A 546 -49.42 -32.56 43.18
C SER A 546 -49.42 -34.08 43.04
N GLY A 547 -49.81 -34.81 44.09
CA GLY A 547 -49.95 -36.27 44.10
C GLY A 547 -50.35 -36.83 45.47
N SER A 548 -50.61 -38.14 45.55
CA SER A 548 -50.86 -38.83 46.83
C SER A 548 -49.56 -39.06 47.61
N LEU A 549 -49.66 -39.32 48.93
CA LEU A 549 -48.47 -39.71 49.71
C LEU A 549 -47.80 -40.97 49.16
N GLU A 550 -48.55 -41.91 48.58
CA GLU A 550 -48.01 -43.12 47.97
C GLU A 550 -47.16 -42.82 46.73
N ASP A 551 -47.58 -41.87 45.89
CA ASP A 551 -46.85 -41.43 44.70
C ASP A 551 -45.44 -40.88 45.02
N PHE A 552 -45.27 -40.38 46.24
CA PHE A 552 -44.01 -39.83 46.75
C PHE A 552 -43.24 -40.79 47.67
N GLY A 553 -43.68 -42.04 47.81
CA GLY A 553 -43.04 -43.02 48.69
C GLY A 553 -43.22 -42.73 50.18
N LEU A 554 -44.26 -41.96 50.52
CA LEU A 554 -44.60 -41.51 51.88
C LEU A 554 -45.83 -42.24 52.45
N ALA A 555 -46.30 -43.33 51.84
CA ALA A 555 -47.49 -44.08 52.28
C ALA A 555 -47.43 -44.58 53.74
N SER A 556 -46.23 -44.77 54.29
CA SER A 556 -46.00 -45.18 55.69
C SER A 556 -45.56 -44.03 56.60
N ALA A 557 -45.52 -42.79 56.11
CA ALA A 557 -45.24 -41.63 56.92
C ALA A 557 -46.43 -41.36 57.87
N CYS A 558 -46.39 -41.93 59.06
CA CYS A 558 -47.35 -41.59 60.11
C CYS A 558 -47.12 -40.14 60.58
N SER A 559 -48.20 -39.45 60.97
CA SER A 559 -48.12 -38.16 61.64
C SER A 559 -47.17 -38.25 62.83
N VAL A 560 -46.10 -37.46 62.82
CA VAL A 560 -45.36 -37.19 64.06
C VAL A 560 -46.15 -36.08 64.75
N VAL A 561 -47.01 -36.48 65.70
CA VAL A 561 -47.75 -35.57 66.60
C VAL A 561 -46.79 -34.96 67.61
#